data_AF-A0A078LGE4-F1
#
_entry.id   AF-A0A078LGE4-F1
#
_cell.length_a   1.000
_cell.length_b   1.000
_cell.length_c   1.000
_cell.angle_alpha   90.00
_cell.angle_beta   90.00
_cell.angle_gamma   90.00
#
_symmetry.space_group_name_H-M   'P 1'
#
loop_
_entity.id
_entity.type
_entity.pdbx_description
1 polymer ?
#
loop_
_entity_poly.entity_id
_entity_poly.type
_entity_poly.pdbx_seq_one_letter_code
_entity_poly.pdbx_strand_id
1 'polypeptide(L)' 'MGKVNWVSEKSVKAEEVRAKRNILLADSDWRILPDAPGDKTAWSAYRQGLRDLPEQDGFPENVYWPVIPADEHSSAV' A
#
# COMPACT_ATOMS: atom_id res chain seq x y z
N MET A 1 16.68 35.54 -10.75
CA MET A 1 15.75 35.34 -9.60
C MET A 1 15.18 33.94 -9.68
N GLY A 2 15.40 33.12 -8.64
CA GLY A 2 15.14 31.67 -8.64
C GLY A 2 13.66 31.32 -8.71
N LYS A 3 13.33 30.30 -9.51
CA LYS A 3 11.99 29.72 -9.58
C LYS A 3 11.69 29.05 -8.25
N VAL A 4 10.70 29.57 -7.53
CA VAL A 4 10.23 28.99 -6.26
C VAL A 4 9.60 27.64 -6.57
N ASN A 5 10.02 26.60 -5.84
CA ASN A 5 9.47 25.25 -6.00
C ASN A 5 8.07 25.20 -5.41
N TRP A 6 7.06 25.19 -6.28
CA TRP A 6 5.66 25.04 -5.88
C TRP A 6 5.33 23.56 -5.69
N VAL A 7 5.62 23.01 -4.50
CA VAL A 7 5.03 21.74 -4.08
C VAL A 7 3.81 22.06 -3.23
N SER A 8 2.62 21.72 -3.72
CA SER A 8 1.36 21.84 -2.96
C SER A 8 1.32 20.81 -1.83
N GLU A 9 0.71 21.15 -0.68
CA GLU A 9 0.48 20.23 0.45
C GLU A 9 -0.25 18.95 0.03
N LYS A 10 -1.16 19.05 -0.95
CA LYS A 10 -1.86 17.89 -1.51
C LYS A 10 -0.90 16.95 -2.24
N SER A 11 0.13 17.49 -2.89
CA SER A 11 1.17 16.70 -3.54
C SER A 11 2.08 16.01 -2.52
N VAL A 12 2.36 16.65 -1.37
CA VAL A 12 3.15 16.03 -0.29
C VAL A 12 2.41 14.81 0.30
N LYS A 13 1.14 14.97 0.68
CA LYS A 13 0.32 13.86 1.20
C LYS A 13 0.16 12.72 0.18
N ALA A 14 -0.03 13.06 -1.10
CA ALA A 14 -0.10 12.06 -2.15
C ALA A 14 1.18 11.25 -2.25
N GLU A 15 2.34 11.89 -2.07
CA GLU A 15 3.63 11.21 -2.08
C GLU A 15 3.81 10.33 -0.84
N GLU A 16 3.39 10.78 0.34
CA GLU A 16 3.42 9.98 1.58
C GLU A 16 2.58 8.69 1.45
N VAL A 17 1.36 8.80 0.92
CA VAL A 17 0.50 7.64 0.67
C VAL A 17 1.16 6.68 -0.33
N ARG A 18 1.73 7.20 -1.42
CA ARG A 18 2.44 6.37 -2.42
C ARG A 18 3.68 5.71 -1.85
N ALA A 19 4.44 6.41 -1.01
CA ALA A 19 5.61 5.88 -0.34
C ALA A 19 5.23 4.73 0.60
N LYS A 20 4.20 4.91 1.45
CA LYS A 20 3.68 3.85 2.32
C LYS A 20 3.18 2.65 1.52
N ARG A 21 2.44 2.89 0.43
CA ARG A 21 2.00 1.83 -0.49
C ARG A 21 3.18 1.04 -1.03
N ASN A 22 4.24 1.72 -1.48
CA ASN A 22 5.42 1.06 -2.04
C ASN A 22 6.13 0.19 -0.99
N ILE A 23 6.23 0.66 0.27
CA ILE A 23 6.78 -0.13 1.38
C ILE A 23 5.96 -1.40 1.60
N LEU A 24 4.62 -1.29 1.67
CA LEU A 24 3.74 -2.45 1.88
C LEU A 24 3.74 -3.43 0.70
N LEU A 25 3.89 -2.93 -0.53
CA LEU A 25 4.08 -3.77 -1.71
C LEU A 25 5.43 -4.48 -1.69
N ALA A 26 6.52 -3.83 -1.24
CA ALA A 26 7.81 -4.50 -1.12
C ALA A 26 7.78 -5.58 -0.03
N ASP A 27 7.20 -5.27 1.14
CA ASP A 27 7.11 -6.17 2.28
C ASP A 27 6.26 -7.43 1.99
N SER A 28 5.24 -7.30 1.14
CA SER A 28 4.38 -8.41 0.71
C SER A 28 4.81 -9.07 -0.60
N ASP A 29 5.94 -8.69 -1.19
CA ASP A 29 6.33 -9.20 -2.52
C ASP A 29 6.68 -10.69 -2.49
N TRP A 30 7.35 -11.14 -1.44
CA TRP A 30 7.72 -12.54 -1.28
C TRP A 30 6.50 -13.46 -1.10
N ARG A 31 5.35 -12.94 -0.64
CA ARG A 31 4.12 -13.72 -0.35
C ARG A 31 3.43 -14.28 -1.59
N ILE A 32 3.70 -13.72 -2.77
CA ILE A 32 3.12 -14.17 -4.03
C ILE A 32 4.02 -15.16 -4.78
N LEU A 33 5.18 -15.51 -4.21
CA LEU A 33 6.07 -16.49 -4.81
C LEU A 33 5.47 -17.90 -4.78
N PRO A 34 5.83 -18.79 -5.73
CA PRO A 34 5.31 -20.16 -5.77
C PRO A 34 5.55 -20.96 -4.49
N ASP A 35 6.65 -20.68 -3.80
CA ASP A 35 7.08 -21.38 -2.58
C ASP A 35 6.64 -20.68 -1.28
N ALA A 36 5.89 -19.57 -1.38
CA ALA A 36 5.45 -18.83 -0.22
C ALA A 36 4.30 -19.55 0.51
N PRO A 37 4.36 -19.69 1.84
CA PRO A 37 3.26 -20.19 2.66
C PRO A 37 2.11 -19.18 2.75
N GLY A 38 0.90 -19.67 3.02
CA GLY A 38 -0.31 -18.87 3.20
C GLY A 38 -1.20 -18.75 1.95
N ASP A 39 -2.29 -17.98 2.11
CA ASP A 39 -3.30 -17.77 1.06
C ASP A 39 -2.84 -16.73 0.03
N LYS A 40 -2.31 -17.21 -1.10
CA LYS A 40 -1.87 -16.38 -2.22
C LYS A 40 -3.00 -15.54 -2.82
N THR A 41 -4.25 -16.02 -2.79
CA THR A 41 -5.40 -15.26 -3.29
C THR A 41 -5.67 -14.07 -2.39
N ALA A 42 -5.63 -14.26 -1.06
CA ALA A 42 -5.75 -13.16 -0.10
C ALA A 42 -4.60 -12.14 -0.24
N TRP A 43 -3.35 -12.61 -0.40
CA TRP A 43 -2.20 -11.72 -0.64
C TRP A 43 -2.28 -10.99 -1.98
N SER A 44 -2.79 -11.63 -3.03
CA SER A 44 -3.03 -10.98 -4.32
C SER A 44 -4.08 -9.87 -4.20
N ALA A 45 -5.20 -10.15 -3.52
CA ALA A 45 -6.26 -9.16 -3.28
C ALA A 45 -5.76 -7.97 -2.43
N TYR A 46 -5.01 -8.23 -1.36
CA TYR A 46 -4.37 -7.20 -0.55
C TYR A 46 -3.46 -6.30 -1.40
N ARG A 47 -2.58 -6.89 -2.21
CA ARG A 47 -1.67 -6.14 -3.08
C ARG A 47 -2.39 -5.37 -4.18
N GLN A 48 -3.50 -5.89 -4.69
CA GLN A 48 -4.35 -5.16 -5.63
C GLN A 48 -4.96 -3.92 -4.96
N GLY A 49 -5.56 -4.10 -3.78
CA GLY A 49 -6.10 -2.98 -3.01
C GLY A 49 -5.07 -1.88 -2.68
N LEU A 50 -3.79 -2.25 -2.48
CA LEU A 50 -2.70 -1.29 -2.34
C LEU A 50 -2.45 -0.50 -3.65
N ARG A 51 -2.49 -1.16 -4.81
CA ARG A 51 -2.28 -0.49 -6.10
C ARG A 51 -3.41 0.48 -6.43
N ASP A 52 -4.62 0.17 -6.00
CA ASP A 52 -5.84 0.93 -6.27
C ASP A 52 -6.01 2.15 -5.33
N LEU A 53 -5.15 2.31 -4.31
CA LEU A 53 -5.22 3.45 -3.37
C LEU A 53 -5.28 4.84 -4.04
N PRO A 54 -4.50 5.15 -5.09
CA PRO A 54 -4.55 6.44 -5.76
C PRO A 54 -5.83 6.67 -6.58
N GLU A 55 -6.58 5.61 -6.86
CA GLU A 55 -7.84 5.66 -7.63
C GLU A 55 -9.05 5.84 -6.71
N GLN A 56 -8.86 5.79 -5.39
CA GLN A 56 -9.93 6.04 -4.42
C GLN A 56 -10.34 7.52 -4.41
N ASP A 57 -11.65 7.77 -4.33
CA ASP A 57 -12.23 9.13 -4.28
C ASP A 57 -11.67 10.00 -3.15
N GLY A 58 -11.23 9.38 -2.05
CA GLY A 58 -10.65 10.07 -0.90
C GLY A 58 -9.16 10.38 -1.02
N PHE A 59 -8.46 9.96 -2.07
CA PHE A 59 -7.03 10.17 -2.21
C PHE A 59 -6.66 11.66 -2.37
N PRO A 60 -5.63 12.17 -1.67
CA PRO A 60 -4.75 11.48 -0.70
C PRO A 60 -5.17 11.67 0.78
N GLU A 61 -6.33 12.27 1.05
CA GLU A 61 -6.70 12.71 2.40
C GLU A 61 -7.37 11.62 3.24
N ASN A 62 -8.22 10.80 2.63
CA ASN A 62 -8.98 9.74 3.26
C ASN A 62 -8.86 8.44 2.44
N VAL A 63 -7.79 7.70 2.69
CA VAL A 63 -7.44 6.48 1.95
C VAL A 63 -7.76 5.24 2.79
N TYR A 64 -8.52 4.32 2.22
CA TYR A 64 -8.87 3.03 2.82
C TYR A 64 -7.80 2.01 2.50
N TRP A 65 -7.02 1.62 3.51
CA TRP A 65 -5.98 0.62 3.37
C TRP A 65 -6.57 -0.79 3.46
N PRO A 66 -6.19 -1.71 2.56
CA PRO A 66 -6.62 -3.10 2.66
C PRO A 66 -6.07 -3.74 3.94
N VAL A 67 -6.81 -4.70 4.49
CA VAL A 67 -6.40 -5.43 5.70
C VAL A 67 -5.35 -6.47 5.31
N ILE A 68 -4.27 -6.52 6.07
CA ILE A 68 -3.20 -7.52 5.87
C ILE A 68 -3.83 -8.91 6.09
N PRO A 69 -3.65 -9.86 5.15
CA PRO A 69 -4.11 -11.23 5.32
C PRO A 69 -3.54 -11.83 6.61
N ALA A 70 -4.40 -12.50 7.39
CA ALA A 70 -3.91 -13.26 8.53
C ALA A 70 -2.97 -14.35 8.03
N ASP A 71 -1.76 -14.39 8.58
CA ASP A 71 -0.94 -15.58 8.46
C ASP A 71 -1.56 -16.64 9.37
N GLU A 72 -1.61 -17.88 8.91
CA GLU A 72 -2.05 -19.03 9.71
C GLU A 72 -1.20 -19.20 11.00
N HIS A 73 -0.04 -18.53 11.07
CA HIS A 73 0.82 -18.44 12.25
C HIS A 73 0.61 -17.19 13.13
N SER A 74 -0.22 -16.22 12.74
CA SER A 74 -0.53 -15.04 13.55
C SER A 74 -1.68 -15.35 14.51
N SER A 75 -1.46 -16.29 15.44
CA SER A 75 -2.20 -16.28 16.69
C SER A 75 -1.64 -15.13 17.51
N ALA A 76 -2.49 -14.14 17.78
CA ALA A 76 -2.24 -13.07 18.73
C ALA A 76 -1.72 -13.67 20.04
N VAL A 77 -0.46 -13.39 20.36
CA VAL A 77 0.10 -13.50 21.71
C VAL A 77 -0.08 -12.18 22.45
#